data_AF-X1GUJ7-F1
#
_entry.id   AF-X1GUJ7-F1
#
_cell.length_a   1.000
_cell.length_b   1.000
_cell.length_c   1.000
_cell.angle_alpha   90.00
_cell.angle_beta   90.00
_cell.angle_gamma   90.00
#
_symmetry.space_group_name_H-M   'P 1'
#
loop_
_entity.id
_entity.type
_entity.pdbx_description
1 polymer ?
#
loop_
_entity_poly.entity_id
_entity_poly.type
_entity_poly.pdbx_seq_one_letter_code
_entity_poly.pdbx_strand_id
1 'polypeptide(L)'
;MAFELGIFKDPLLQADYIEWLVDERAIDIQTHFAKLWEYYANRMESDSSREPGHELGRCYLQAQEYGLPARITGLVHSANAGVFGARRIGDVQRKEVVIENDIAWRINATVDFLFGKPVSFVSKSPDEPKRAEIESILKAVFAA
;
A
#
# COMPACT_ATOMS: atom_id res chain seq x y z
N MET A 1 10.62 -10.14 19.76
CA MET A 1 11.71 -9.42 19.06
C MET A 1 11.59 -7.96 19.49
N ALA A 2 12.59 -7.38 20.17
CA ALA A 2 12.51 -6.02 20.69
C ALA A 2 13.40 -5.13 19.82
N PHE A 3 12.81 -4.09 19.24
CA PHE A 3 13.55 -3.10 18.47
C PHE A 3 13.80 -1.88 19.35
N GLU A 4 15.06 -1.51 19.53
CA GLU A 4 15.43 -0.29 20.25
C GLU A 4 15.59 0.85 19.26
N LEU A 5 14.61 1.74 19.25
CA LEU A 5 14.60 2.94 18.41
C LEU A 5 15.33 4.07 19.15
N GLY A 6 16.65 4.17 18.95
CA GLY A 6 17.47 5.27 19.49
C GLY A 6 17.55 6.44 18.51
N ILE A 7 16.51 7.27 18.41
CA ILE A 7 16.41 8.28 17.33
C ILE A 7 16.48 9.73 17.85
N PHE A 8 16.25 9.99 19.14
CA PHE A 8 15.97 11.36 19.62
C PHE A 8 17.09 12.04 20.46
N LYS A 9 18.34 11.58 20.36
CA LYS A 9 19.50 12.34 20.88
C LYS A 9 20.25 13.10 19.79
N ASP A 10 19.70 13.15 18.59
CA ASP A 10 20.28 13.91 17.50
C ASP A 10 19.65 15.32 17.49
N PRO A 11 20.44 16.39 17.75
CA PRO A 11 19.95 17.76 17.70
C PRO A 11 19.45 18.19 16.30
N LEU A 12 19.71 17.37 15.26
CA LEU A 12 19.24 17.57 13.89
C LEU A 12 17.86 16.96 13.62
N LEU A 13 17.36 16.08 14.50
CA LEU A 13 16.05 15.44 14.34
C LEU A 13 14.92 16.36 14.82
N GLN A 14 14.82 17.50 14.17
CA GLN A 14 13.81 18.54 14.42
C GLN A 14 12.53 18.25 13.62
N ALA A 15 11.40 18.82 14.04
CA ALA A 15 10.12 18.64 13.35
C ALA A 15 10.24 18.95 11.85
N ASP A 16 10.89 20.06 11.52
CA ASP A 16 11.16 20.51 10.14
C ASP A 16 11.98 19.48 9.34
N TYR A 17 12.90 18.77 9.98
CA TYR A 17 13.66 17.70 9.32
C TYR A 17 12.81 16.45 9.07
N ILE A 18 11.90 16.12 9.98
CA ILE A 18 10.95 15.02 9.77
C ILE A 18 9.97 15.38 8.66
N GLU A 19 9.44 16.60 8.64
CA GLU A 19 8.59 17.08 7.55
C GLU A 19 9.31 17.02 6.21
N TRP A 20 10.54 17.54 6.15
CA TRP A 20 11.38 17.43 4.94
C TRP A 20 11.62 15.97 4.52
N LEU A 21 11.91 15.09 5.49
CA LEU A 21 12.15 13.68 5.20
C LEU A 21 10.89 12.96 4.70
N VAL A 22 9.72 13.31 5.24
CA VAL A 22 8.44 12.86 4.73
C VAL A 22 8.24 13.39 3.32
N ASP A 23 8.41 14.69 3.08
CA ASP A 23 8.16 15.30 1.77
C ASP A 23 9.07 14.72 0.69
N GLU A 24 10.37 14.57 0.95
CA GLU A 24 11.31 14.06 -0.05
C GLU A 24 11.25 12.55 -0.21
N ARG A 25 11.11 11.80 0.89
CA ARG A 25 11.13 10.33 0.80
C ARG A 25 9.77 9.72 0.51
N ALA A 26 8.66 10.40 0.81
CA ALA A 26 7.34 9.85 0.54
C ALA A 26 7.15 9.61 -0.96
N ILE A 27 7.64 10.49 -1.83
CA ILE A 27 7.53 10.32 -3.28
C ILE A 27 8.29 9.08 -3.76
N ASP A 28 9.54 8.90 -3.30
CA ASP A 28 10.35 7.72 -3.61
C ASP A 28 9.69 6.42 -3.11
N ILE A 29 9.22 6.43 -1.85
CA ILE A 29 8.57 5.29 -1.20
C ILE A 29 7.26 4.95 -1.92
N GLN A 30 6.43 5.95 -2.23
CA GLN A 30 5.20 5.75 -2.99
C GLN A 30 5.52 5.19 -4.38
N THR A 31 6.49 5.75 -5.10
CA THR A 31 6.87 5.26 -6.43
C THR A 31 7.32 3.80 -6.39
N HIS A 32 8.10 3.42 -5.38
CA HIS A 32 8.63 2.07 -5.25
C HIS A 32 7.58 1.05 -4.79
N PHE A 33 6.77 1.39 -3.78
CA PHE A 33 5.87 0.46 -3.11
C PHE A 33 4.41 0.55 -3.54
N ALA A 34 3.97 1.61 -4.24
CA ALA A 34 2.58 1.74 -4.65
C ALA A 34 2.10 0.54 -5.45
N LYS A 35 2.92 0.01 -6.37
CA LYS A 35 2.55 -1.17 -7.14
C LYS A 35 2.31 -2.41 -6.26
N LEU A 36 3.20 -2.64 -5.28
CA LEU A 36 3.06 -3.74 -4.32
C LEU A 36 1.82 -3.57 -3.45
N TRP A 37 1.59 -2.34 -2.98
CA TRP A 37 0.43 -2.00 -2.17
C TRP A 37 -0.88 -2.20 -2.94
N GLU A 38 -0.99 -1.67 -4.15
CA GLU A 38 -2.17 -1.84 -5.00
C GLU A 38 -2.42 -3.31 -5.32
N TYR A 39 -1.37 -4.08 -5.62
CA TYR A 39 -1.46 -5.52 -5.87
C TYR A 39 -1.95 -6.28 -4.63
N TYR A 40 -1.47 -5.89 -3.45
CA TYR A 40 -1.85 -6.47 -2.17
C TYR A 40 -3.31 -6.17 -1.81
N ALA A 41 -3.67 -4.89 -1.78
CA ALA A 41 -5.00 -4.40 -1.45
C ALA A 41 -6.05 -4.86 -2.48
N ASN A 42 -5.62 -5.04 -3.74
CA ASN A 42 -6.38 -5.55 -4.87
C ASN A 42 -7.79 -4.93 -5.00
N ARG A 43 -7.84 -3.60 -4.86
CA ARG A 43 -9.08 -2.83 -4.95
C ARG A 43 -9.69 -2.98 -6.35
N MET A 44 -11.02 -3.02 -6.40
CA MET A 44 -11.77 -2.96 -7.65
C MET A 44 -11.91 -1.50 -8.06
N GLU A 45 -11.05 -1.04 -8.97
CA GLU A 45 -11.07 0.34 -9.46
C GLU A 45 -11.86 0.44 -10.75
N SER A 46 -12.69 1.46 -10.90
CA SER A 46 -13.55 1.63 -12.09
C SER A 46 -12.72 1.72 -13.38
N ASP A 47 -13.08 0.97 -14.42
CA ASP A 47 -12.43 1.05 -15.73
C ASP A 47 -12.88 2.32 -16.46
N SER A 48 -12.13 3.41 -16.28
CA SER A 48 -12.38 4.69 -16.98
C SER A 48 -12.11 4.63 -18.48
N SER A 49 -11.45 3.58 -18.98
CA SER A 49 -11.17 3.38 -20.40
C SER A 49 -12.33 2.69 -21.15
N ARG A 50 -13.44 2.44 -20.47
CA ARG A 50 -14.58 1.67 -20.99
C ARG A 50 -15.42 2.48 -21.97
N GLU A 51 -15.41 2.04 -23.24
CA GLU A 51 -16.38 2.54 -24.22
C GLU A 51 -17.80 1.99 -23.95
N PRO A 52 -18.84 2.82 -24.09
CA PRO A 52 -20.23 2.39 -23.97
C PRO A 52 -20.59 1.46 -25.14
N GLY A 53 -20.90 0.19 -24.85
CA GLY A 53 -21.33 -0.80 -25.86
C GLY A 53 -20.65 -2.17 -25.78
N HIS A 54 -19.58 -2.33 -24.99
CA HIS A 54 -18.95 -3.62 -24.73
C HIS A 54 -19.52 -4.27 -23.46
N GLU A 55 -20.48 -5.17 -23.62
CA GLU A 55 -21.30 -5.74 -22.52
C GLU A 55 -20.66 -6.93 -21.77
N LEU A 56 -19.61 -7.54 -22.31
CA LEU A 56 -19.08 -8.81 -21.80
C LEU A 56 -17.97 -8.69 -20.72
N GLY A 57 -17.58 -7.47 -20.35
CA GLY A 57 -16.50 -7.21 -19.37
C GLY A 57 -16.98 -6.52 -18.09
N ARG A 58 -16.38 -6.87 -16.94
CA ARG A 58 -16.61 -6.19 -15.65
C ARG A 58 -16.28 -4.69 -15.76
N CYS A 59 -16.94 -3.85 -14.95
CA CYS A 59 -16.75 -2.39 -14.95
C CYS A 59 -15.55 -1.92 -14.12
N TYR A 60 -14.70 -2.84 -13.68
CA TYR A 60 -13.55 -2.56 -12.85
C TYR A 60 -12.30 -3.31 -13.33
N LEU A 61 -11.17 -2.78 -12.91
CA LEU A 61 -9.83 -3.33 -13.04
C LEU A 61 -9.29 -3.62 -11.65
N GLN A 62 -8.45 -4.65 -11.60
CA GLN A 62 -7.72 -5.03 -10.40
C GLN A 62 -6.21 -4.90 -10.65
N ALA A 63 -5.48 -4.41 -9.66
CA ALA A 63 -4.02 -4.26 -9.75
C ALA A 63 -3.30 -5.58 -10.05
N GLN A 64 -3.89 -6.70 -9.62
CA GLN A 64 -3.36 -8.04 -9.89
C GLN A 64 -3.38 -8.42 -11.37
N GLU A 65 -4.11 -7.68 -12.20
CA GLU A 65 -4.13 -7.88 -13.64
C GLU A 65 -2.96 -7.23 -14.39
N TYR A 66 -2.17 -6.34 -13.74
CA TYR A 66 -1.09 -5.56 -14.37
C TYR A 66 -0.06 -6.41 -15.11
N GLY A 67 0.18 -7.64 -14.63
CA GLY A 67 1.13 -8.59 -15.22
C GLY A 67 0.52 -9.54 -16.25
N LEU A 68 -0.79 -9.49 -16.46
CA LEU A 68 -1.46 -10.42 -17.37
C LEU A 68 -1.20 -10.04 -18.84
N PRO A 69 -1.01 -11.03 -19.73
CA PRO A 69 -0.82 -10.76 -21.14
C PRO A 69 -1.97 -9.98 -21.78
N ALA A 70 -1.64 -9.04 -22.68
CA ALA A 70 -2.63 -8.23 -23.38
C ALA A 70 -3.68 -9.04 -24.15
N ARG A 71 -3.35 -10.26 -24.61
CA ARG A 71 -4.31 -11.19 -25.23
C ARG A 71 -5.44 -11.67 -24.30
N ILE A 72 -5.33 -11.41 -23.00
CA ILE A 72 -6.34 -11.72 -21.98
C ILE A 72 -7.07 -10.44 -21.56
N THR A 73 -6.31 -9.39 -21.23
CA THR A 73 -6.86 -8.16 -20.64
C THR A 73 -7.33 -7.14 -21.68
N GLY A 74 -6.82 -7.20 -22.90
CA GLY A 74 -6.98 -6.15 -23.93
C GLY A 74 -6.16 -4.89 -23.64
N LEU A 75 -5.26 -4.92 -22.66
CA LEU A 75 -4.54 -3.76 -22.13
C LEU A 75 -3.03 -3.91 -22.26
N VAL A 76 -2.34 -2.81 -22.55
CA VAL A 76 -0.87 -2.67 -22.47
C VAL A 76 -0.55 -1.66 -21.39
N HIS A 77 0.30 -2.07 -20.45
CA HIS A 77 0.80 -1.20 -19.40
C HIS A 77 2.12 -0.56 -19.82
N SER A 78 2.31 0.70 -19.41
CA SER A 78 3.60 1.40 -19.48
C SER A 78 4.19 1.53 -18.08
N ALA A 79 5.51 1.46 -17.95
CA ALA A 79 6.20 1.64 -16.68
C ALA A 79 5.91 3.02 -16.04
N ASN A 80 5.60 4.03 -16.87
CA ASN A 80 5.44 5.42 -16.41
C ASN A 80 3.99 5.81 -16.13
N ALA A 81 3.02 4.94 -16.38
CA ALA A 81 1.60 5.26 -16.29
C ALA A 81 0.94 4.73 -15.00
N GLY A 82 1.72 4.16 -14.08
CA GLY A 82 1.21 3.52 -12.87
C GLY A 82 0.45 2.23 -13.15
N VAL A 83 -0.11 1.63 -12.11
CA VAL A 83 -0.78 0.31 -12.19
C VAL A 83 -2.04 0.35 -13.05
N PHE A 84 -2.82 1.43 -12.97
CA PHE A 84 -4.09 1.55 -13.68
C PHE A 84 -4.01 2.33 -15.01
N GLY A 85 -2.86 2.94 -15.34
CA GLY A 85 -2.66 3.68 -16.59
C GLY A 85 -2.37 2.78 -17.79
N ALA A 86 -3.26 1.84 -18.07
CA ALA A 86 -3.14 0.94 -19.21
C ALA A 86 -3.80 1.53 -20.46
N ARG A 87 -3.26 1.21 -21.64
CA ARG A 87 -3.86 1.57 -22.93
C ARG A 87 -4.51 0.35 -23.57
N ARG A 88 -5.71 0.52 -24.11
CA ARG A 88 -6.40 -0.54 -24.88
C ARG A 88 -5.67 -0.83 -26.19
N ILE A 89 -5.60 -2.11 -26.55
CA ILE A 89 -5.23 -2.55 -27.90
C ILE A 89 -6.53 -2.75 -28.70
N GLY A 90 -6.58 -2.19 -29.92
CA GLY A 90 -7.64 -2.52 -30.87
C GLY A 90 -7.67 -4.02 -31.18
N ASP A 91 -8.84 -4.56 -31.45
CA ASP A 91 -9.06 -5.94 -31.91
C ASP A 91 -8.90 -7.07 -30.86
N VAL A 92 -8.68 -6.75 -29.58
CA VAL A 92 -8.65 -7.75 -28.50
C VAL A 92 -9.81 -7.53 -27.54
N GLN A 93 -10.73 -8.49 -27.49
CA GLN A 93 -11.77 -8.51 -26.47
C GLN A 93 -11.20 -9.00 -25.13
N ARG A 94 -11.47 -8.22 -24.08
CA ARG A 94 -11.14 -8.59 -22.71
C ARG A 94 -11.89 -9.85 -22.30
N LYS A 95 -11.15 -10.83 -21.79
CA LYS A 95 -11.71 -12.06 -21.21
C LYS A 95 -12.07 -11.81 -19.74
N GLU A 96 -12.94 -12.66 -19.20
CA GLU A 96 -13.14 -12.68 -17.76
C GLU A 96 -11.86 -13.14 -17.06
N VAL A 97 -11.43 -12.36 -16.08
CA VAL A 97 -10.29 -12.66 -15.22
C VAL A 97 -10.83 -12.80 -13.80
N VAL A 98 -10.57 -13.95 -13.19
CA VAL A 98 -10.85 -14.22 -11.78
C VAL A 98 -9.52 -14.50 -11.11
N ILE A 99 -9.16 -13.66 -10.14
CA ILE A 99 -7.91 -13.80 -9.38
C ILE A 99 -8.28 -14.02 -7.91
N GLU A 100 -7.82 -15.13 -7.35
CA GLU A 100 -7.93 -15.40 -5.92
C GLU A 100 -6.76 -14.73 -5.18
N ASN A 101 -7.07 -13.79 -4.29
CA ASN A 101 -6.05 -13.04 -3.54
C ASN A 101 -5.60 -13.79 -2.28
N ASP A 102 -4.97 -14.96 -2.46
CA ASP A 102 -4.47 -15.78 -1.34
C ASP A 102 -3.29 -15.10 -0.61
N ILE A 103 -2.54 -14.22 -1.29
CA ILE A 103 -1.40 -13.51 -0.69
C ILE A 103 -1.85 -12.52 0.41
N ALA A 104 -2.92 -11.76 0.18
CA ALA A 104 -3.42 -10.84 1.19
C ALA A 104 -3.96 -11.59 2.41
N TRP A 105 -4.70 -12.68 2.17
CA TRP A 105 -5.15 -13.57 3.23
C TRP A 105 -3.97 -14.10 4.05
N ARG A 106 -2.93 -14.62 3.40
CA ARG A 106 -1.75 -15.19 4.09
C ARG A 106 -0.97 -14.17 4.88
N ILE A 107 -0.79 -12.94 4.37
CA ILE A 107 -0.10 -11.87 5.10
C ILE A 107 -0.94 -11.43 6.30
N ASN A 108 -2.23 -11.16 6.13
CA ASN A 108 -3.11 -10.80 7.24
C ASN A 108 -3.16 -11.90 8.30
N ALA A 109 -3.36 -13.16 7.89
CA ALA A 109 -3.33 -14.29 8.80
C ALA A 109 -1.97 -14.43 9.52
N THR A 110 -0.86 -14.24 8.80
CA THR A 110 0.48 -14.20 9.42
C THR A 110 0.54 -13.08 10.46
N VAL A 111 0.02 -11.89 10.14
CA VAL A 111 0.00 -10.77 11.10
C VAL A 111 -0.84 -11.11 12.33
N ASP A 112 -2.07 -11.58 12.11
CA ASP A 112 -3.04 -11.88 13.17
C ASP A 112 -2.59 -13.04 14.08
N PHE A 113 -2.01 -14.10 13.50
CA PHE A 113 -1.67 -15.33 14.22
C PHE A 113 -0.21 -15.39 14.70
N LEU A 114 0.75 -14.79 13.98
CA LEU A 114 2.17 -14.77 14.41
C LEU A 114 2.49 -13.56 15.28
N PHE A 115 1.78 -12.44 15.14
CA PHE A 115 1.85 -11.30 16.05
C PHE A 115 0.59 -11.21 16.91
N GLY A 116 0.23 -12.31 17.59
CA GLY A 116 -0.94 -12.41 18.47
C GLY A 116 -0.99 -11.42 19.66
N LYS A 117 -0.09 -10.44 19.70
CA LYS A 117 -0.23 -9.19 20.44
C LYS A 117 0.03 -7.99 19.51
N PRO A 118 -0.82 -6.96 19.53
CA PRO A 118 -0.55 -5.72 18.80
C PRO A 118 0.80 -5.14 19.21
N VAL A 119 1.44 -4.41 18.28
CA VAL A 119 2.68 -3.69 18.57
C VAL A 119 2.44 -2.78 19.76
N SER A 120 3.20 -2.99 20.83
CA SER A 120 3.12 -2.18 22.05
C SER A 120 4.30 -1.24 22.12
N PHE A 121 4.04 -0.01 22.52
CA PHE A 121 5.06 1.01 22.73
C PHE A 121 5.30 1.19 24.23
N VAL A 122 6.57 1.13 24.61
CA VAL A 122 7.03 1.43 25.97
C VAL A 122 8.09 2.51 25.86
N SER A 123 7.85 3.66 26.51
CA SER A 123 8.85 4.73 26.55
C SER A 123 9.85 4.47 27.68
N LYS A 124 11.15 4.49 27.34
CA LYS A 124 12.25 4.36 28.31
C LYS A 124 12.59 5.67 29.05
N SER A 125 11.72 6.68 28.95
CA SER A 125 11.91 7.96 29.65
C SER A 125 11.97 7.74 31.18
N PRO A 126 12.97 8.33 31.87
CA PRO A 126 13.03 8.30 33.33
C PRO A 126 11.93 9.16 33.97
N ASP A 127 11.37 10.12 33.23
CA ASP A 127 10.25 10.97 33.62
C ASP A 127 8.91 10.26 33.31
N GLU A 128 8.11 10.00 34.36
CA GLU A 128 6.86 9.26 34.32
C GLU A 128 5.72 9.98 33.59
N PRO A 129 5.39 11.24 33.90
CA PRO A 129 4.46 12.04 33.10
C PRO A 129 4.78 12.02 31.60
N LYS A 130 6.06 12.25 31.26
CA LYS A 130 6.52 12.26 29.85
C LYS A 130 6.42 10.89 29.19
N ARG A 131 6.72 9.82 29.94
CA ARG A 131 6.55 8.44 29.46
C ARG A 131 5.10 8.16 29.09
N ALA A 132 4.16 8.51 29.97
CA ALA A 132 2.73 8.31 29.75
C ALA A 132 2.21 9.10 28.54
N GLU A 133 2.64 10.34 28.38
CA GLU A 133 2.26 11.20 27.25
C GLU A 133 2.73 10.62 25.90
N ILE A 134 4.01 10.25 25.80
CA ILE A 134 4.59 9.64 24.58
C ILE A 134 3.86 8.36 24.22
N GLU A 135 3.63 7.48 25.20
CA GLU A 135 2.92 6.23 24.94
C GLU A 135 1.47 6.45 24.50
N SER A 136 0.78 7.44 25.08
CA SER A 136 -0.61 7.78 24.73
C SER A 136 -0.70 8.25 23.27
N ILE A 137 0.17 9.18 22.87
CA ILE A 137 0.20 9.73 21.50
C ILE A 137 0.48 8.61 20.49
N LEU A 138 1.52 7.80 20.73
CA LEU A 138 1.88 6.71 19.81
C LEU A 138 0.79 5.65 19.71
N LYS A 139 0.16 5.27 20.83
CA LYS A 139 -0.96 4.33 20.82
C LYS A 139 -2.17 4.89 20.05
N ALA A 140 -2.44 6.19 20.16
CA ALA A 140 -3.52 6.84 19.40
C ALA A 140 -3.27 6.83 17.89
N VAL A 141 -2.03 7.10 17.45
CA VAL A 141 -1.67 7.08 16.02
C VAL A 141 -1.83 5.70 15.40
N PHE A 142 -1.48 4.63 16.12
CA PHE A 142 -1.57 3.25 15.61
C PHE A 142 -2.95 2.61 15.76
N ALA A 143 -3.88 3.25 16.48
CA ALA A 143 -5.26 2.78 16.63
C ALA A 143 -6.22 3.38 15.57
N ALA A 144 -5.76 4.37 14.80
CA ALA A 144 -6.48 4.99 13.68
C ALA A 144 -6.25 4.23 12.36
#